data_AF-A0A1R1XNZ6-F1
#
_entry.id   AF-A0A1R1XNZ6-F1
#
_cell.length_a   1.000
_cell.length_b   1.000
_cell.length_c   1.000
_cell.angle_alpha   90.00
_cell.angle_beta   90.00
_cell.angle_gamma   90.00
#
_symmetry.space_group_name_H-M   'P 1'
#
loop_
_entity.id
_entity.type
_entity.pdbx_description
1 polymer ?
#
loop_
_entity_poly.entity_id
_entity_poly.type
_entity_poly.pdbx_seq_one_letter_code
_entity_poly.pdbx_strand_id
1 'polypeptide(L)'
;MKGINESTLSYSKDKTFYHRHEIISKIEKSLKEWIYLQLRKNSEATTTSIKQKANKIFQDIKEAFRSEENITYSSSSGWFENFKRREGLHNIKFAGEAASGDNVASSDFPNELNRIIKEGDYLPCQIFNIDETCLHWKRMPKRTFH
;
A
#
# COMPACT_ATOMS: atom_id res chain seq x y z
N MET A 1 -9.34 55.93 -33.63
CA MET A 1 -7.92 55.67 -33.91
C MET A 1 -7.36 54.82 -32.77
N LYS A 2 -6.59 53.78 -33.15
CA LYS A 2 -5.70 52.85 -32.41
C LYS A 2 -5.53 53.09 -30.90
N GLY A 3 -5.75 52.09 -30.03
CA GLY A 3 -4.77 51.02 -29.67
C GLY A 3 -3.84 51.58 -28.56
N ILE A 4 -3.61 50.94 -27.41
CA ILE A 4 -2.73 49.77 -27.19
C ILE A 4 -3.10 49.08 -25.86
N ASN A 5 -3.00 47.74 -25.83
CA ASN A 5 -3.03 46.86 -24.65
C ASN A 5 -1.62 46.71 -24.05
N GLU A 6 -1.51 46.25 -22.79
CA GLU A 6 -0.47 45.33 -22.22
C GLU A 6 -0.64 45.30 -20.69
N SER A 7 -1.18 44.25 -20.05
CA SER A 7 -0.56 42.97 -19.72
C SER A 7 0.65 43.07 -18.77
N THR A 8 0.41 43.01 -17.46
CA THR A 8 1.42 42.54 -16.48
C THR A 8 0.95 41.22 -15.84
N LEU A 9 1.49 40.13 -16.41
CA LEU A 9 1.95 38.90 -15.75
C LEU A 9 2.52 39.19 -14.33
N SER A 10 2.57 38.29 -13.35
CA SER A 10 2.22 36.87 -13.23
C SER A 10 2.31 36.55 -11.73
N TYR A 11 1.26 36.01 -11.13
CA TYR A 11 1.31 35.49 -9.76
C TYR A 11 2.07 34.15 -9.77
N SER A 12 3.34 34.19 -9.32
CA SER A 12 4.21 33.03 -9.23
C SER A 12 3.76 32.13 -8.08
N LYS A 13 3.08 31.03 -8.41
CA LYS A 13 3.06 29.81 -7.60
C LYS A 13 4.33 29.07 -7.94
N ASP A 14 5.25 28.90 -6.99
CA ASP A 14 6.18 27.76 -6.91
C ASP A 14 7.34 28.10 -5.97
N LYS A 15 7.31 27.52 -4.75
CA LYS A 15 8.53 27.28 -3.96
C LYS A 15 8.36 26.31 -2.78
N THR A 16 7.13 25.96 -2.39
CA THR A 16 6.88 25.05 -1.24
C THR A 16 6.73 23.58 -1.62
N PHE A 17 6.65 23.24 -2.92
CA PHE A 17 6.36 21.88 -3.35
C PHE A 17 7.61 20.97 -3.44
N TYR A 18 8.77 21.54 -3.75
CA TYR A 18 9.99 20.77 -4.03
C TYR A 18 10.73 20.29 -2.77
N HIS A 19 10.80 21.09 -1.72
CA HIS A 19 11.49 20.68 -0.48
C HIS A 19 10.70 19.64 0.32
N ARG A 20 9.35 19.74 0.29
CA ARG A 20 8.44 18.73 0.84
C ARG A 20 8.64 17.35 0.20
N HIS A 21 8.94 17.31 -1.09
CA HIS A 21 9.26 16.07 -1.81
C HIS A 21 10.56 15.44 -1.32
N GLU A 22 11.57 16.25 -0.97
CA GLU A 22 12.89 15.74 -0.56
C GLU A 22 12.83 14.98 0.77
N ILE A 23 12.10 15.51 1.76
CA ILE A 23 11.93 14.85 3.07
C ILE A 23 11.16 13.53 2.91
N ILE A 24 10.06 13.54 2.15
CA ILE A 24 9.28 12.33 1.87
C ILE A 24 10.14 11.31 1.14
N SER A 25 10.95 11.74 0.16
CA SER A 25 11.87 10.87 -0.57
C SER A 25 12.95 10.26 0.36
N LYS A 26 13.49 11.03 1.30
CA LYS A 26 14.44 10.52 2.32
C LYS A 26 13.79 9.47 3.22
N ILE A 27 12.54 9.68 3.63
CA ILE A 27 11.78 8.69 4.43
C ILE A 27 11.59 7.42 3.62
N GLU A 28 11.10 7.51 2.37
CA GLU A 28 10.82 6.36 1.51
C GLU A 28 12.07 5.54 1.23
N LYS A 29 13.20 6.21 0.92
CA LYS A 29 14.49 5.55 0.71
C LYS A 29 14.96 4.79 1.95
N SER A 30 14.95 5.44 3.11
CA SER A 30 15.38 4.84 4.39
C SER A 30 14.48 3.68 4.80
N LEU A 31 13.17 3.81 4.54
CA LEU A 31 12.19 2.78 4.83
C LEU A 31 12.38 1.55 3.93
N LYS A 32 12.63 1.76 2.64
CA LYS A 32 12.95 0.69 1.68
C LYS A 32 14.18 -0.11 2.11
N GLU A 33 15.27 0.58 2.44
CA GLU A 33 16.50 -0.07 2.93
C GLU A 33 16.22 -0.91 4.18
N TRP A 34 15.44 -0.38 5.12
CA TRP A 34 15.05 -1.11 6.32
C TRP A 34 14.21 -2.35 6.01
N ILE A 35 13.23 -2.26 5.10
CA ILE A 35 12.42 -3.41 4.66
C ILE A 35 13.31 -4.51 4.09
N TYR A 36 14.27 -4.18 3.21
CA TYR A 36 15.21 -5.17 2.69
C TYR A 36 16.06 -5.83 3.78
N LEU A 37 16.46 -5.07 4.81
CA LEU A 37 17.16 -5.64 5.97
C LEU A 37 16.27 -6.60 6.76
N GLN A 38 14.97 -6.32 6.91
CA GLN A 38 14.03 -7.25 7.55
C GLN A 38 13.88 -8.53 6.73
N LEU A 39 13.72 -8.41 5.40
CA LEU A 39 13.61 -9.56 4.50
C LEU A 39 14.85 -10.47 4.57
N ARG A 40 16.06 -9.89 4.60
CA ARG A 40 17.31 -10.65 4.75
C ARG A 40 17.41 -11.40 6.09
N LYS A 41 16.81 -10.85 7.15
CA LYS A 41 16.80 -11.46 8.47
C LYS A 41 15.74 -12.54 8.63
N ASN A 42 14.96 -12.83 7.59
CA ASN A 42 13.79 -13.70 7.63
C ASN A 42 12.80 -13.31 8.75
N SER A 43 12.77 -12.02 9.09
CA SER A 43 11.83 -11.47 10.07
C SER A 43 10.63 -10.95 9.33
N GLU A 44 9.44 -11.45 9.66
CA GLU A 44 8.18 -10.99 9.07
C GLU A 44 7.93 -9.53 9.48
N ALA A 45 8.16 -8.60 8.56
CA ALA A 45 7.72 -7.23 8.74
C ALA A 45 6.19 -7.18 8.62
N THR A 46 5.51 -6.68 9.64
CA THR A 46 4.07 -6.43 9.59
C THR A 46 3.78 -5.03 9.07
N THR A 47 2.63 -4.82 8.44
CA THR A 47 2.19 -3.48 7.98
C THR A 47 2.24 -2.45 9.10
N THR A 48 1.87 -2.86 10.32
CA THR A 48 1.97 -2.00 11.53
C THR A 48 3.41 -1.63 11.85
N SER A 49 4.34 -2.59 11.87
CA SER A 49 5.75 -2.33 12.14
C SER A 49 6.39 -1.41 11.11
N ILE A 50 5.99 -1.53 9.84
CA ILE A 50 6.49 -0.68 8.74
C ILE A 50 5.98 0.75 8.90
N LYS A 51 4.68 0.95 9.17
CA LYS A 51 4.10 2.27 9.44
C LYS A 51 4.73 2.92 10.68
N GLN A 52 4.93 2.16 11.75
CA GLN A 52 5.62 2.64 12.96
C GLN A 52 7.06 3.07 12.65
N LYS A 53 7.80 2.26 11.88
CA LYS A 53 9.16 2.60 11.47
C LYS A 53 9.21 3.87 10.61
N ALA A 54 8.26 4.04 9.69
CA ALA A 54 8.17 5.22 8.84
C ALA A 54 7.93 6.50 9.67
N ASN A 55 7.04 6.44 10.67
CA ASN A 55 6.82 7.54 11.61
C ASN A 55 8.09 7.87 12.41
N LYS A 56 8.84 6.85 12.86
CA LYS A 56 10.10 7.06 13.59
C LYS A 56 11.14 7.77 12.71
N ILE A 57 11.33 7.31 11.48
CA ILE A 57 12.25 7.95 10.52
C ILE A 57 11.85 9.42 10.27
N PHE A 58 10.55 9.70 10.17
CA PHE A 58 10.08 11.07 10.04
C PHE A 58 10.43 11.94 11.25
N GLN A 59 10.24 11.44 12.48
CA GLN A 59 10.61 12.18 13.69
C GLN A 59 12.12 12.40 13.78
N ASP A 60 12.93 11.39 13.46
CA ASP A 60 14.39 11.49 13.48
C ASP A 60 14.88 12.55 12.48
N ILE A 61 14.29 12.61 11.27
CA ILE A 61 14.59 13.63 10.27
C ILE A 61 14.12 15.02 10.74
N LYS A 62 12.96 15.12 11.40
CA LYS A 62 12.44 16.39 11.90
C LYS A 62 13.31 16.97 13.02
N GLU A 63 13.88 16.14 13.89
CA GLU A 63 14.80 16.62 14.93
C GLU A 63 16.15 17.01 14.32
N ALA A 64 16.67 16.23 13.36
CA ALA A 64 17.95 16.52 12.70
C ALA A 64 17.90 17.78 11.83
N PHE A 65 16.76 18.03 11.18
CA PHE A 65 16.49 19.22 10.40
C PHE A 65 15.35 19.99 11.07
N ARG A 66 15.68 20.78 12.10
CA ARG A 66 14.76 21.76 12.71
C ARG A 66 14.36 22.82 11.68
N SER A 67 13.49 22.43 10.75
CA SER A 67 12.84 23.34 9.83
C SER A 67 11.66 23.99 10.56
N GLU A 68 11.53 25.31 10.43
CA GLU A 68 10.37 26.07 10.91
C GLU A 68 9.09 25.74 10.10
N GLU A 69 9.22 24.99 9.00
CA GLU A 69 8.08 24.54 8.21
C GLU A 69 7.34 23.39 8.91
N ASN A 70 6.03 23.56 9.08
CA ASN A 70 5.13 22.53 9.58
C ASN A 70 4.94 21.42 8.52
N ILE A 71 5.93 20.55 8.40
CA ILE A 71 5.86 19.40 7.49
C ILE A 71 4.85 18.40 8.06
N THR A 72 3.73 18.23 7.35
CA THR A 72 2.73 17.21 7.69
C THR A 72 3.03 15.91 6.95
N TYR A 73 3.45 14.89 7.68
CA TYR A 73 3.59 13.51 7.19
C TYR A 73 2.59 12.62 7.93
N SER A 74 1.95 11.71 7.19
CA SER A 74 1.04 10.72 7.76
C SER A 74 1.32 9.38 7.12
N SER A 75 1.65 8.38 7.95
CA SER A 75 1.73 6.96 7.56
C SER A 75 0.34 6.35 7.35
N SER A 76 -0.52 7.05 6.61
CA SER A 76 -1.87 6.61 6.27
C SER A 76 -1.81 5.33 5.42
N SER A 77 -2.89 4.56 5.41
CA SER A 77 -2.97 3.38 4.54
C SER A 77 -2.82 3.76 3.06
N GLY A 78 -3.42 4.87 2.60
CA GLY A 78 -3.27 5.33 1.22
C GLY A 78 -1.83 5.73 0.85
N TRP A 79 -1.09 6.36 1.77
CA TRP A 79 0.33 6.63 1.54
C TRP A 79 1.14 5.34 1.41
N PHE A 80 0.89 4.37 2.30
CA PHE A 80 1.60 3.10 2.32
C PHE A 80 1.39 2.28 1.05
N GLU A 81 0.14 2.20 0.54
CA GLU A 81 -0.16 1.54 -0.73
C GLU A 81 0.56 2.20 -1.91
N ASN A 82 0.56 3.53 -1.95
CA ASN A 82 1.27 4.28 -2.99
C ASN A 82 2.80 4.07 -2.90
N PHE A 83 3.36 4.00 -1.69
CA PHE A 83 4.76 3.67 -1.46
C PHE A 83 5.12 2.26 -1.96
N LYS A 84 4.33 1.24 -1.62
CA LYS A 84 4.51 -0.13 -2.13
C LYS A 84 4.52 -0.16 -3.66
N ARG A 85 3.60 0.58 -4.30
CA ARG A 85 3.51 0.67 -5.77
C ARG A 85 4.75 1.34 -6.37
N ARG A 86 5.21 2.47 -5.81
CA ARG A 86 6.40 3.19 -6.29
C ARG A 86 7.67 2.34 -6.19
N GLU A 87 7.83 1.63 -5.08
CA GLU A 87 9.06 0.90 -4.78
C GLU A 87 9.06 -0.56 -5.26
N GLY A 88 8.01 -1.00 -5.97
CA GLY A 88 7.91 -2.36 -6.49
C GLY A 88 7.72 -3.43 -5.41
N LEU A 89 7.21 -3.05 -4.22
CA LEU A 89 7.02 -3.94 -3.08
C LEU A 89 5.65 -4.65 -3.06
N HIS A 90 4.89 -4.58 -4.16
CA HIS A 90 3.52 -5.11 -4.28
C HIS A 90 3.43 -6.64 -4.15
N ASN A 91 4.52 -7.37 -4.40
CA ASN A 91 4.56 -8.83 -4.30
C ASN A 91 5.02 -9.32 -2.91
N ILE A 92 5.41 -8.42 -2.02
CA ILE A 92 5.85 -8.80 -0.67
C ILE A 92 4.61 -8.89 0.21
N LYS A 93 4.26 -10.12 0.61
CA LYS A 93 3.21 -10.35 1.60
C LYS A 93 3.74 -9.95 2.97
N PHE A 94 3.22 -8.85 3.52
CA PHE A 94 3.50 -8.45 4.90
C PHE A 94 2.46 -9.08 5.82
N ALA A 95 2.91 -9.67 6.94
CA ALA A 95 2.02 -10.27 7.92
C ALA A 95 1.05 -9.20 8.48
N GLY A 96 -0.24 -9.52 8.55
CA GLY A 96 -1.30 -8.62 9.03
C GLY A 96 -2.11 -7.87 7.97
N GLU A 97 -1.85 -8.03 6.67
CA GLU A 97 -2.77 -7.55 5.62
C GLU A 97 -4.05 -8.40 5.50
N ALA A 98 -3.95 -9.71 5.77
CA ALA A 98 -5.10 -10.64 5.72
C ALA A 98 -5.97 -10.62 6.98
N ALA A 99 -5.58 -9.88 8.03
CA ALA A 99 -6.25 -9.91 9.33
C ALA A 99 -7.38 -8.87 9.49
N SER A 100 -7.76 -8.15 8.43
CA SER A 100 -8.91 -7.23 8.47
C SER A 100 -10.23 -7.88 8.08
N GLY A 101 -10.35 -9.20 8.24
CA GLY A 101 -11.66 -9.84 8.26
C GLY A 101 -12.46 -9.32 9.45
N ASP A 102 -13.77 -9.12 9.28
CA ASP A 102 -14.65 -8.79 10.40
C ASP A 102 -14.51 -9.91 11.45
N ASN A 103 -13.97 -9.56 12.63
CA ASN A 103 -13.71 -10.53 13.70
C ASN A 103 -14.98 -11.28 14.10
N VAL A 104 -16.16 -10.64 13.94
CA VAL A 104 -17.47 -11.24 14.22
C VAL A 104 -17.84 -12.25 13.14
N ALA A 105 -17.73 -11.87 11.86
CA ALA A 105 -17.97 -12.82 10.76
C ALA A 105 -16.97 -13.99 10.79
N SER A 106 -15.72 -13.75 11.23
CA SER A 106 -14.70 -14.78 11.38
C SER A 106 -14.98 -15.76 12.54
N SER A 107 -15.66 -15.32 13.61
CA SER A 107 -16.02 -16.23 14.72
C SER A 107 -17.24 -17.10 14.41
N ASP A 108 -18.16 -16.58 13.60
CA ASP A 108 -19.43 -17.25 13.29
C ASP A 108 -19.30 -18.23 12.10
N PHE A 109 -18.37 -17.97 11.18
CA PHE A 109 -18.16 -18.79 9.99
C PHE A 109 -17.92 -20.28 10.27
N PRO A 110 -17.09 -20.71 11.25
CA PRO A 110 -16.91 -22.13 11.55
C PRO A 110 -18.21 -22.83 12.00
N ASN A 111 -19.09 -22.13 12.72
CA ASN A 111 -20.36 -22.69 13.17
C ASN A 111 -21.33 -22.85 12.00
N GLU A 112 -21.40 -21.84 11.13
CA GLU A 112 -22.23 -21.86 9.94
C GLU A 112 -21.78 -22.94 8.94
N LEU A 113 -20.48 -23.04 8.68
CA LEU A 113 -19.92 -24.08 7.81
C LEU A 113 -20.24 -25.48 8.35
N ASN A 114 -20.11 -25.70 9.66
CA ASN A 114 -20.48 -26.97 10.29
C ASN A 114 -21.97 -27.30 10.15
N ARG A 115 -22.86 -26.30 10.19
CA ARG A 115 -24.29 -26.49 9.94
C ARG A 115 -24.55 -26.98 8.52
N ILE A 116 -23.97 -26.30 7.53
CA ILE A 116 -24.12 -26.64 6.11
C ILE A 116 -23.58 -28.03 5.80
N ILE A 117 -22.42 -28.40 6.37
CA ILE A 117 -21.83 -29.74 6.21
C ILE A 117 -22.77 -30.84 6.72
N LYS A 118 -23.36 -30.63 7.91
CA LYS A 118 -24.28 -31.60 8.53
C LYS A 118 -25.63 -31.68 7.82
N GLU A 119 -26.18 -30.55 7.38
CA GLU A 119 -27.48 -30.51 6.69
C GLU A 119 -27.40 -31.11 5.28
N GLY A 120 -26.29 -30.87 4.58
CA GLY A 120 -26.05 -31.41 3.24
C GLY A 120 -25.43 -32.81 3.18
N ASP A 121 -25.14 -33.42 4.34
CA ASP A 121 -24.44 -34.71 4.47
C ASP A 121 -23.16 -34.81 3.62
N TYR A 122 -22.38 -33.72 3.61
CA TYR A 122 -21.18 -33.62 2.78
C TYR A 122 -20.04 -34.44 3.38
N LEU A 123 -19.44 -35.31 2.57
CA LEU A 123 -18.23 -36.03 2.92
C LEU A 123 -17.02 -35.09 2.90
N PRO A 124 -15.97 -35.35 3.71
CA PRO A 124 -14.75 -34.53 3.69
C PRO A 124 -14.11 -34.39 2.31
N CYS A 125 -14.24 -35.40 1.43
CA CYS A 125 -13.74 -35.35 0.06
C CYS A 125 -14.52 -34.43 -0.90
N GLN A 126 -15.69 -33.94 -0.48
CA GLN A 126 -16.54 -33.02 -1.24
C GLN A 126 -16.36 -31.55 -0.82
N ILE A 127 -15.56 -31.29 0.22
CA ILE A 127 -15.31 -29.95 0.75
C ILE A 127 -14.04 -29.40 0.09
N PHE A 128 -14.19 -28.32 -0.68
CA PHE A 128 -13.08 -27.66 -1.39
C PHE A 128 -12.89 -26.24 -0.87
N ASN A 129 -11.65 -25.85 -0.59
CA ASN A 129 -11.30 -24.45 -0.30
C ASN A 129 -11.05 -23.69 -1.61
N ILE A 130 -11.68 -22.52 -1.78
CA ILE A 130 -11.46 -21.64 -2.93
C ILE A 130 -10.95 -20.28 -2.43
N ASP A 131 -9.65 -20.21 -2.15
CA ASP A 131 -9.02 -19.01 -1.56
C ASP A 131 -8.59 -17.98 -2.62
N GLU A 132 -8.49 -18.37 -3.90
CA GLU A 132 -7.93 -17.48 -4.93
C GLU A 132 -8.54 -17.75 -6.31
N THR A 133 -9.51 -16.92 -6.73
CA THR A 133 -10.04 -16.95 -8.10
C THR A 133 -9.16 -16.08 -9.00
N CYS A 134 -8.01 -16.60 -9.43
CA CYS A 134 -7.24 -15.96 -10.50
C CYS A 134 -8.00 -16.09 -11.83
N LEU A 135 -8.70 -15.03 -12.24
CA LEU A 135 -9.43 -14.94 -13.51
C LEU A 135 -8.44 -14.97 -14.69
N HIS A 136 -8.05 -16.16 -15.13
CA HIS A 136 -7.29 -16.35 -16.36
C HIS A 136 -8.21 -16.18 -17.57
N TRP A 137 -8.29 -14.96 -18.11
CA TRP A 137 -8.92 -14.75 -19.41
C TRP A 137 -8.10 -15.46 -20.49
N LYS A 138 -8.73 -16.44 -21.14
CA LYS A 138 -8.21 -17.18 -22.28
C LYS A 138 -7.95 -16.22 -23.45
N ARG A 139 -6.69 -15.88 -23.71
CA ARG A 139 -6.28 -15.07 -24.87
C ARG A 139 -6.56 -15.86 -26.16
N MET A 140 -7.38 -15.30 -27.06
CA MET A 140 -7.64 -15.89 -28.38
C MET A 140 -6.35 -15.95 -29.22
N PRO A 141 -6.08 -17.04 -29.95
CA PRO A 141 -4.94 -17.12 -30.87
C PRO A 141 -5.07 -16.07 -31.97
N LYS A 142 -3.98 -15.35 -32.27
CA LYS A 142 -3.93 -14.28 -33.29
C LYS A 142 -3.99 -14.78 -34.74
N ARG A 143 -4.09 -16.08 -35.00
CA ARG A 143 -4.04 -16.64 -36.36
C ARG A 143 -5.21 -17.59 -36.58
N THR A 144 -6.12 -17.19 -37.45
CA THR A 144 -6.87 -18.12 -38.29
C THR A 144 -5.92 -18.64 -39.35
N PHE A 145 -5.79 -19.97 -39.45
CA PHE A 145 -5.11 -20.61 -40.57
C PHE A 145 -5.92 -20.32 -41.84
N HIS A 146 -5.24 -19.81 -42.86
CA HIS A 146 -5.72 -19.76 -44.25
C HIS A 146 -5.24 -21.02 -44.97
#